data_AF-A0A4Q0XPS2-F1
#
_entry.id   AF-A0A4Q0XPS2-F1
#
_cell.length_a   1.000
_cell.length_b   1.000
_cell.length_c   1.000
_cell.angle_alpha   90.00
_cell.angle_beta   90.00
_cell.angle_gamma   90.00
#
_symmetry.space_group_name_H-M   'P 1'
#
loop_
_entity.id
_entity.type
_entity.pdbx_description
1 polymer ?
#
loop_
_entity_poly.entity_id
_entity_poly.type
_entity_poly.pdbx_seq_one_letter_code
_entity_poly.pdbx_strand_id
1 'polypeptide(L)'
;MDWKNTYAAIYRAKKDYLKPVKHFDDIGFDDLIGIERQKSALIQNTKRFVDGLPANNVLLWGARGTGKSSLIKALLNAYKDEGLRVIEIDREDLDELIEIADMIRHEPYKFIIFCDDLSFEEGEKGYKGLKRILEGSIEKSPENIKIYATSNRRHIITEYNRDNEGTKVGRNGEIHYSDSVEEKISLSDRFGLWLSFYHGTQQEYLNMVDSYFKEYKGDMEHLHHEALQFAQQRASKSGRTAKQFFNYFSNKE
;
A
#
# COMPACT_ATOMS: atom_id res chain seq x y z
N MET A 1 6.13 -22.28 -9.45
CA MET A 1 7.27 -21.36 -9.22
C MET A 1 8.05 -21.86 -8.02
N ASP A 2 9.38 -21.70 -7.98
CA ASP A 2 10.15 -22.08 -6.78
C ASP A 2 10.14 -20.96 -5.74
N TRP A 3 9.22 -21.04 -4.78
CA TRP A 3 9.07 -20.09 -3.69
C TRP A 3 10.15 -20.21 -2.60
N LYS A 4 11.00 -21.24 -2.65
CA LYS A 4 12.16 -21.34 -1.75
C LYS A 4 13.16 -20.23 -1.99
N ASN A 5 13.39 -19.89 -3.26
CA ASN A 5 14.36 -18.89 -3.69
C ASN A 5 13.72 -17.62 -4.28
N THR A 6 12.40 -17.60 -4.41
CA THR A 6 11.64 -16.44 -4.91
C THR A 6 10.91 -15.79 -3.74
N TYR A 7 11.31 -14.58 -3.34
CA TYR A 7 10.67 -13.86 -2.23
C TYR A 7 9.50 -12.98 -2.69
N ALA A 8 9.57 -12.48 -3.92
CA ALA A 8 8.50 -11.69 -4.51
C ALA A 8 8.28 -12.04 -5.99
N ALA A 9 7.05 -11.81 -6.45
CA ALA A 9 6.67 -11.95 -7.85
C ALA A 9 5.71 -10.85 -8.28
N ILE A 10 5.64 -10.61 -9.59
CA ILE A 10 4.66 -9.72 -10.19
C ILE A 10 3.79 -10.57 -11.11
N TYR A 11 2.47 -10.55 -10.91
CA TYR A 11 1.54 -11.20 -11.79
C TYR A 11 1.48 -10.49 -13.15
N ARG A 12 1.42 -11.25 -14.24
CA ARG A 12 1.40 -10.73 -15.60
C ARG A 12 0.21 -11.34 -16.36
N ALA A 13 -0.98 -10.76 -16.20
CA ALA A 13 -2.22 -11.32 -16.75
C ALA A 13 -2.15 -11.67 -18.24
N LYS A 14 -1.55 -10.79 -19.07
CA LYS A 14 -1.41 -11.04 -20.53
C LYS A 14 -0.67 -12.33 -20.90
N LYS A 15 0.15 -12.85 -20.00
CA LYS A 15 0.96 -14.06 -20.19
C LYS A 15 0.59 -15.15 -19.18
N ASP A 16 -0.40 -14.89 -18.33
CA ASP A 16 -0.90 -15.78 -17.29
C ASP A 16 0.21 -16.47 -16.49
N TYR A 17 1.12 -15.66 -15.92
CA TYR A 17 2.18 -16.20 -15.09
C TYR A 17 2.67 -15.20 -14.04
N LEU A 18 3.27 -15.75 -12.99
CA LEU A 18 3.97 -14.97 -11.97
C LEU A 18 5.44 -14.80 -12.38
N LYS A 19 5.85 -13.55 -12.61
CA LYS A 19 7.24 -13.19 -12.91
C LYS A 19 8.03 -13.02 -11.60
N PRO A 20 9.08 -13.83 -11.34
CA PRO A 20 9.89 -13.68 -10.13
C PRO A 20 10.63 -12.34 -10.13
N VAL A 21 10.65 -11.68 -8.98
CA VAL A 21 11.42 -10.46 -8.72
C VAL A 21 12.76 -10.85 -8.11
N LYS A 22 13.84 -10.64 -8.87
CA LYS A 22 15.22 -10.96 -8.44
C LYS A 22 15.89 -9.83 -7.66
N HIS A 23 15.48 -8.60 -7.91
CA HIS A 23 16.04 -7.40 -7.31
C HIS A 23 14.87 -6.54 -6.82
N PHE A 24 14.79 -6.38 -5.50
CA PHE A 24 13.88 -5.45 -4.85
C PHE A 24 14.69 -4.48 -3.98
N ASP A 25 14.09 -3.32 -3.72
CA ASP A 25 14.64 -2.23 -2.90
C ASP A 25 15.02 -2.77 -1.51
N ASP A 26 16.20 -2.41 -0.99
CA ASP A 26 16.74 -2.86 0.31
C ASP A 26 16.20 -2.04 1.51
N ILE A 27 15.25 -1.15 1.24
CA ILE A 27 14.57 -0.32 2.22
C ILE A 27 14.14 -1.07 3.49
N GLY A 28 14.55 -0.53 4.64
CA GLY A 28 14.17 -0.97 5.97
C GLY A 28 13.10 -0.08 6.61
N PHE A 29 12.64 -0.45 7.81
CA PHE A 29 11.69 0.38 8.56
C PHE A 29 12.30 1.69 9.07
N ASP A 30 13.61 1.72 9.28
CA ASP A 30 14.34 2.90 9.77
C ASP A 30 14.48 3.99 8.69
N ASP A 31 14.34 3.63 7.42
CA ASP A 31 14.34 4.56 6.29
C ASP A 31 12.98 5.28 6.13
N LEU A 32 11.96 4.84 6.86
CA LEU A 32 10.59 5.31 6.75
C LEU A 32 10.21 6.22 7.92
N ILE A 33 10.53 7.50 7.80
CA ILE A 33 10.40 8.49 8.88
C ILE A 33 8.99 9.11 8.91
N GLY A 34 8.49 9.47 10.09
CA GLY A 34 7.24 10.22 10.27
C GLY A 34 5.96 9.39 10.15
N ILE A 35 6.09 8.05 10.08
CA ILE A 35 4.95 7.12 9.98
C ILE A 35 4.98 6.03 11.06
N GLU A 36 5.55 6.33 12.23
CA GLU A 36 5.79 5.35 13.31
C GLU A 36 4.55 4.59 13.75
N ARG A 37 3.41 5.29 13.87
CA ARG A 37 2.14 4.66 14.27
C ARG A 37 1.67 3.65 13.22
N GLN A 38 1.74 4.02 11.94
CA GLN A 38 1.35 3.18 10.82
C GLN A 38 2.30 1.98 10.70
N LYS A 39 3.61 2.21 10.85
CA LYS A 39 4.63 1.14 10.88
C LYS A 39 4.33 0.13 11.97
N SER A 40 4.17 0.59 13.21
CA SER A 40 3.92 -0.30 14.36
C SER A 40 2.67 -1.16 14.18
N ALA A 41 1.55 -0.56 13.78
CA ALA A 41 0.30 -1.28 13.54
C ALA A 41 0.44 -2.32 12.40
N LEU A 42 1.12 -1.96 11.32
CA LEU A 42 1.31 -2.86 10.19
C LEU A 42 2.26 -4.02 10.54
N ILE A 43 3.38 -3.73 11.20
CA ILE A 43 4.35 -4.71 11.67
C ILE A 43 3.67 -5.72 12.60
N GLN A 44 2.87 -5.24 13.55
CA GLN A 44 2.14 -6.12 14.46
C GLN A 44 1.17 -7.06 13.71
N ASN A 45 0.41 -6.53 12.75
CA ASN A 45 -0.51 -7.33 11.94
C ASN A 45 0.22 -8.36 11.07
N THR A 46 1.31 -7.96 10.40
CA THR A 46 2.09 -8.85 9.53
C THR A 46 2.83 -9.91 10.33
N LYS A 47 3.38 -9.57 11.50
CA LYS A 47 4.04 -10.55 12.38
C LYS A 47 3.07 -11.64 12.82
N ARG A 48 1.86 -11.27 13.25
CA ARG A 48 0.80 -12.24 13.54
C ARG A 48 0.52 -13.16 12.35
N PHE A 49 0.43 -12.61 11.15
CA PHE A 49 0.19 -13.40 9.94
C PHE A 49 1.33 -14.39 9.65
N VAL A 50 2.58 -13.93 9.75
CA VAL A 50 3.78 -14.75 9.59
C VAL A 50 3.79 -15.90 10.62
N ASP A 51 3.41 -15.61 11.86
CA ASP A 51 3.32 -16.58 12.96
C ASP A 51 2.10 -17.52 12.86
N GLY A 52 1.29 -17.42 11.80
CA GLY A 52 0.09 -18.24 11.62
C GLY A 52 -1.08 -17.85 12.54
N LEU A 53 -1.03 -16.68 13.16
CA LEU A 53 -2.09 -16.13 13.99
C LEU A 53 -3.10 -15.32 13.15
N PRO A 54 -4.33 -15.09 13.67
CA PRO A 54 -5.30 -14.23 13.00
C PRO A 54 -4.75 -12.82 12.73
N ALA A 55 -4.90 -12.38 11.49
CA ALA A 55 -4.46 -11.09 10.97
C ALA A 55 -5.42 -10.56 9.90
N ASN A 56 -5.38 -9.26 9.67
CA ASN A 56 -6.31 -8.54 8.80
C ASN A 56 -5.74 -8.27 7.42
N ASN A 57 -6.63 -8.16 6.44
CA ASN A 57 -6.35 -7.48 5.18
C ASN A 57 -6.13 -5.98 5.46
N VAL A 58 -5.23 -5.35 4.71
CA VAL A 58 -4.75 -4.00 5.00
C VAL A 58 -5.07 -3.04 3.86
N LEU A 59 -5.61 -1.87 4.21
CA LEU A 59 -5.70 -0.73 3.32
C LEU A 59 -4.83 0.42 3.84
N LEU A 60 -3.80 0.78 3.07
CA LEU A 60 -2.93 1.93 3.29
C LEU A 60 -3.42 3.08 2.41
N TRP A 61 -4.01 4.14 2.97
CA TRP A 61 -4.60 5.20 2.16
C TRP A 61 -4.06 6.59 2.49
N GLY A 62 -4.18 7.51 1.53
CA GLY A 62 -3.86 8.93 1.72
C GLY A 62 -2.78 9.44 0.78
N ALA A 63 -2.04 10.46 1.19
CA ALA A 63 -1.20 11.26 0.32
C ALA A 63 -0.11 10.44 -0.42
N ARG A 64 0.25 10.88 -1.63
CA ARG A 64 1.31 10.29 -2.46
C ARG A 64 2.69 10.60 -1.85
N GLY A 65 3.64 9.67 -2.00
CA GLY A 65 5.02 9.89 -1.56
C GLY A 65 5.27 9.78 -0.05
N THR A 66 4.29 9.30 0.72
CA THR A 66 4.35 9.10 2.18
C THR A 66 4.91 7.73 2.61
N GLY A 67 5.34 6.90 1.65
CA GLY A 67 5.99 5.62 1.94
C GLY A 67 5.08 4.39 2.00
N LYS A 68 3.81 4.47 1.57
CA LYS A 68 2.87 3.33 1.58
C LYS A 68 3.43 2.05 0.92
N SER A 69 3.83 2.12 -0.35
CA SER A 69 4.38 0.97 -1.08
C SER A 69 5.78 0.60 -0.59
N SER A 70 6.58 1.59 -0.15
CA SER A 70 7.89 1.36 0.47
C SER A 70 7.79 0.56 1.78
N LEU A 71 6.71 0.77 2.54
CA LEU A 71 6.46 0.04 3.78
C LEU A 71 6.17 -1.45 3.52
N ILE A 72 5.52 -1.78 2.40
CA ILE A 72 5.33 -3.19 1.98
C ILE A 72 6.66 -3.84 1.62
N LYS A 73 7.55 -3.11 0.96
CA LYS A 73 8.90 -3.60 0.65
C LYS A 73 9.72 -3.83 1.92
N ALA A 74 9.63 -2.92 2.88
CA ALA A 74 10.27 -3.07 4.19
C ALA A 74 9.75 -4.30 4.96
N LEU A 75 8.44 -4.59 4.91
CA LEU A 75 7.89 -5.84 5.47
C LEU A 75 8.51 -7.09 4.82
N LEU A 76 8.59 -7.11 3.48
CA LEU A 76 9.21 -8.22 2.78
C LEU A 76 10.67 -8.39 3.19
N ASN A 77 11.44 -7.31 3.24
CA ASN A 77 12.84 -7.35 3.65
C ASN A 77 13.02 -7.90 5.07
N ALA A 78 12.14 -7.51 6.00
CA ALA A 78 12.18 -7.94 7.38
C ALA A 78 11.76 -9.42 7.57
N TYR A 79 10.78 -9.90 6.81
CA TYR A 79 10.14 -11.20 7.09
C TYR A 79 10.32 -12.27 6.00
N LYS A 80 11.05 -11.99 4.90
CA LYS A 80 11.29 -12.97 3.82
C LYS A 80 11.91 -14.28 4.31
N ASP A 81 12.80 -14.19 5.30
CA ASP A 81 13.51 -15.33 5.88
C ASP A 81 12.65 -16.07 6.93
N GLU A 82 11.58 -15.43 7.42
CA GLU A 82 10.52 -16.04 8.24
C GLU A 82 9.39 -16.65 7.39
N GLY A 83 9.54 -16.67 6.07
CA GLY A 83 8.58 -17.31 5.14
C GLY A 83 7.54 -16.37 4.53
N LEU A 84 7.69 -15.05 4.68
CA LEU A 84 6.84 -14.07 3.98
C LEU A 84 7.18 -14.01 2.49
N ARG A 85 6.15 -13.94 1.64
CA ARG A 85 6.24 -13.74 0.19
C ARG A 85 5.29 -12.62 -0.23
N VAL A 86 5.66 -11.88 -1.26
CA VAL A 86 4.80 -10.82 -1.82
C VAL A 86 4.52 -11.10 -3.29
N ILE A 87 3.24 -11.03 -3.67
CA ILE A 87 2.81 -11.06 -5.07
C ILE A 87 2.21 -9.71 -5.38
N GLU A 88 2.84 -8.95 -6.26
CA GLU A 88 2.29 -7.71 -6.79
C GLU A 88 1.29 -8.03 -7.91
N ILE A 89 0.12 -7.41 -7.86
CA ILE A 89 -0.91 -7.49 -8.88
C ILE A 89 -1.36 -6.09 -9.27
N ASP A 90 -1.53 -5.86 -10.56
CA ASP A 90 -2.09 -4.62 -11.08
C ASP A 90 -3.60 -4.60 -10.79
N ARG A 91 -4.14 -3.39 -10.59
CA ARG A 91 -5.56 -3.18 -10.27
C ARG A 91 -6.50 -3.73 -11.36
N GLU A 92 -6.06 -3.66 -12.61
CA GLU A 92 -6.81 -4.17 -13.77
C GLU A 92 -6.92 -5.69 -13.79
N ASP A 93 -6.03 -6.38 -13.06
CA ASP A 93 -5.90 -7.84 -13.05
C ASP A 93 -6.55 -8.48 -11.81
N LEU A 94 -7.29 -7.73 -10.99
CA LEU A 94 -7.86 -8.20 -9.72
C LEU A 94 -8.90 -9.32 -9.86
N ASP A 95 -9.46 -9.55 -11.04
CA ASP A 95 -10.34 -10.69 -11.31
C ASP A 95 -9.59 -12.04 -11.26
N GLU A 96 -8.26 -12.01 -11.45
CA GLU A 96 -7.37 -13.20 -11.42
C GLU A 96 -6.95 -13.59 -9.99
N LEU A 97 -7.36 -12.83 -8.98
CA LEU A 97 -7.01 -13.06 -7.58
C LEU A 97 -7.37 -14.48 -7.09
N ILE A 98 -8.47 -15.05 -7.58
CA ILE A 98 -8.93 -16.38 -7.19
C ILE A 98 -7.96 -17.44 -7.72
N GLU A 99 -7.61 -17.38 -9.01
CA GLU A 99 -6.68 -18.31 -9.63
C GLU A 99 -5.28 -18.22 -8.98
N ILE A 100 -4.80 -17.00 -8.72
CA ILE A 100 -3.54 -16.78 -8.01
C ILE A 100 -3.59 -17.38 -6.60
N ALA A 101 -4.72 -17.21 -5.89
CA ALA A 101 -4.90 -17.76 -4.56
C ALA A 101 -4.87 -19.29 -4.57
N ASP A 102 -5.53 -19.93 -5.52
CA ASP A 102 -5.55 -21.39 -5.64
C ASP A 102 -4.16 -21.96 -6.02
N MET A 103 -3.41 -21.26 -6.86
CA MET A 103 -2.04 -21.63 -7.20
C MET A 103 -1.09 -21.67 -5.99
N ILE A 104 -1.32 -20.84 -4.97
CA ILE A 104 -0.40 -20.69 -3.82
C ILE A 104 -0.99 -21.18 -2.49
N ARG A 105 -2.26 -21.61 -2.47
CA ARG A 105 -3.00 -22.04 -1.27
C ARG A 105 -2.30 -23.13 -0.46
N HIS A 106 -1.61 -24.05 -1.14
CA HIS A 106 -0.95 -25.21 -0.53
C HIS A 106 0.55 -25.03 -0.31
N GLU A 107 1.09 -23.86 -0.65
CA GLU A 107 2.50 -23.54 -0.42
C GLU A 107 2.75 -23.27 1.07
N PRO A 108 3.90 -23.69 1.63
CA PRO A 108 4.19 -23.56 3.07
C PRO A 108 4.51 -22.12 3.52
N TYR A 109 4.47 -21.16 2.59
CA TYR A 109 4.80 -19.75 2.82
C TYR A 109 3.56 -18.91 3.11
N LYS A 110 3.78 -17.71 3.65
CA LYS A 110 2.73 -16.71 3.89
C LYS A 110 2.79 -15.66 2.79
N PHE A 111 1.68 -15.45 2.08
CA PHE A 111 1.60 -14.56 0.93
C PHE A 111 0.82 -13.29 1.26
N ILE A 112 1.46 -12.15 1.01
CA ILE A 112 0.76 -10.89 0.83
C ILE A 112 0.54 -10.70 -0.67
N ILE A 113 -0.72 -10.67 -1.10
CA ILE A 113 -1.05 -10.17 -2.43
C ILE A 113 -1.20 -8.65 -2.32
N PHE A 114 -0.33 -7.93 -3.01
CA PHE A 114 -0.18 -6.49 -2.94
C PHE A 114 -0.71 -5.82 -4.20
N CYS A 115 -1.67 -4.91 -4.04
CA CYS A 115 -2.16 -4.04 -5.12
C CYS A 115 -1.78 -2.59 -4.83
N ASP A 116 -0.96 -1.98 -5.69
CA ASP A 116 -0.62 -0.56 -5.57
C ASP A 116 -1.68 0.31 -6.28
N ASP A 117 -1.94 1.49 -5.74
CA ASP A 117 -2.92 2.47 -6.26
C ASP A 117 -4.30 1.88 -6.59
N LEU A 118 -4.86 1.15 -5.63
CA LEU A 118 -6.23 0.66 -5.65
C LEU A 118 -7.20 1.85 -5.61
N SER A 119 -7.62 2.29 -6.79
CA SER A 119 -8.71 3.26 -6.96
C SER A 119 -9.53 2.91 -8.19
N PHE A 120 -10.86 2.89 -8.08
CA PHE A 120 -11.76 2.61 -9.20
C PHE A 120 -12.61 3.83 -9.56
N GLU A 121 -12.82 4.00 -10.85
CA GLU A 121 -13.83 4.90 -11.40
C GLU A 121 -15.18 4.19 -11.50
N GLU A 122 -16.25 4.98 -11.64
CA GLU A 122 -17.60 4.46 -11.70
C GLU A 122 -17.81 3.56 -12.93
N GLY A 123 -18.40 2.38 -12.72
CA GLY A 123 -18.66 1.40 -13.78
C GLY A 123 -17.50 0.44 -14.08
N GLU A 124 -16.33 0.62 -13.45
CA GLU A 124 -15.25 -0.36 -13.57
C GLU A 124 -15.60 -1.67 -12.85
N LYS A 125 -15.42 -2.79 -13.55
CA LYS A 125 -15.79 -4.14 -13.05
C LYS A 125 -14.69 -4.81 -12.20
N GLY A 126 -13.48 -4.26 -12.19
CA GLY A 126 -12.28 -4.92 -11.65
C GLY A 126 -12.31 -5.18 -10.13
N TYR A 127 -13.23 -4.59 -9.37
CA TYR A 127 -13.30 -4.84 -7.93
C TYR A 127 -14.03 -6.14 -7.54
N LYS A 128 -14.62 -6.87 -8.52
CA LYS A 128 -15.37 -8.11 -8.24
C LYS A 128 -14.50 -9.23 -7.71
N GLY A 129 -13.32 -9.48 -8.30
CA GLY A 129 -12.38 -10.46 -7.76
C GLY A 129 -11.92 -10.13 -6.33
N LEU A 130 -11.63 -8.84 -6.07
CA LEU A 130 -11.29 -8.36 -4.73
C LEU A 130 -12.44 -8.59 -3.73
N LYS A 131 -13.67 -8.24 -4.11
CA LYS A 131 -14.87 -8.45 -3.29
C LYS A 131 -15.02 -9.91 -2.86
N ARG A 132 -14.88 -10.85 -3.80
CA ARG A 132 -15.01 -12.29 -3.52
C ARG A 132 -14.00 -12.81 -2.50
N ILE A 133 -12.74 -12.38 -2.57
CA ILE A 133 -11.73 -12.78 -1.58
C ILE A 133 -12.00 -12.15 -0.21
N LEU A 134 -12.42 -10.88 -0.18
CA LEU A 134 -12.64 -10.14 1.06
C LEU A 134 -13.93 -10.56 1.80
N GLU A 135 -15.00 -10.89 1.07
CA GLU A 135 -16.26 -11.37 1.66
C GLU A 135 -16.21 -12.86 2.01
N GLY A 136 -15.28 -13.59 1.41
CA GLY A 136 -15.28 -15.05 1.42
C GLY A 136 -16.23 -15.61 0.37
N SER A 137 -15.83 -16.71 -0.24
CA SER A 137 -16.72 -17.54 -1.05
C SER A 137 -17.37 -18.60 -0.14
N ILE A 138 -18.16 -19.52 -0.70
CA ILE A 138 -18.50 -20.79 -0.03
C ILE A 138 -17.21 -21.50 0.40
N GLU A 139 -16.15 -21.35 -0.41
CA GLU A 139 -14.83 -21.82 -0.06
C GLU A 139 -14.16 -20.91 0.99
N LYS A 140 -13.57 -21.56 2.01
CA LYS A 140 -12.81 -20.88 3.06
C LYS A 140 -11.63 -20.10 2.45
N SER A 141 -11.49 -18.83 2.81
CA SER A 141 -10.34 -18.01 2.42
C SER A 141 -9.03 -18.67 2.90
N PRO A 142 -7.99 -18.74 2.06
CA PRO A 142 -6.70 -19.33 2.43
C PRO A 142 -6.09 -18.69 3.67
N GLU A 143 -5.66 -19.51 4.64
CA GLU A 143 -5.03 -19.03 5.88
C GLU A 143 -3.62 -18.48 5.66
N ASN A 144 -3.03 -18.79 4.50
CA ASN A 144 -1.70 -18.34 4.10
C ASN A 144 -1.73 -17.13 3.15
N ILE A 145 -2.87 -16.45 2.98
CA ILE A 145 -3.00 -15.28 2.09
C ILE A 145 -3.61 -14.09 2.83
N LYS A 146 -3.04 -12.89 2.61
CA LYS A 146 -3.64 -11.60 2.97
C LYS A 146 -3.55 -10.61 1.81
N ILE A 147 -4.57 -9.76 1.70
CA ILE A 147 -4.61 -8.69 0.69
C ILE A 147 -4.16 -7.39 1.33
N TYR A 148 -3.13 -6.77 0.77
CA TYR A 148 -2.65 -5.46 1.16
C TYR A 148 -2.80 -4.53 -0.05
N ALA A 149 -3.41 -3.37 0.15
CA ALA A 149 -3.61 -2.41 -0.92
C ALA A 149 -3.15 -1.02 -0.51
N THR A 150 -2.61 -0.25 -1.46
CA THR A 150 -2.48 1.20 -1.28
C THR A 150 -3.59 1.94 -2.02
N SER A 151 -4.01 3.09 -1.52
CA SER A 151 -4.87 4.01 -2.27
C SER A 151 -4.44 5.45 -2.04
N ASN A 152 -4.66 6.29 -3.05
CA ASN A 152 -4.51 7.74 -2.90
C ASN A 152 -5.79 8.43 -2.40
N ARG A 153 -6.90 7.69 -2.34
CA ARG A 153 -8.20 8.14 -1.85
C ARG A 153 -8.57 7.35 -0.59
N ARG A 154 -9.37 7.97 0.29
CA ARG A 154 -9.91 7.29 1.48
C ARG A 154 -10.87 6.18 1.08
N HIS A 155 -11.75 6.49 0.14
CA HIS A 155 -12.66 5.54 -0.49
C HIS A 155 -12.01 5.05 -1.77
N ILE A 156 -11.98 3.73 -1.94
CA ILE A 156 -11.35 3.09 -3.09
C ILE A 156 -12.10 3.44 -4.38
N ILE A 157 -13.41 3.72 -4.30
CA ILE A 157 -14.24 4.04 -5.47
C ILE A 157 -14.59 5.53 -5.44
N THR A 158 -14.42 6.23 -6.57
CA THR A 158 -14.78 7.65 -6.70
C THR A 158 -16.27 7.87 -6.47
N GLU A 159 -16.61 8.83 -5.63
CA GLU A 159 -17.97 9.37 -5.50
C GLU A 159 -18.10 10.55 -6.47
N TYR A 160 -19.11 10.53 -7.35
CA TYR A 160 -19.52 11.73 -8.08
C TYR A 160 -20.61 12.45 -7.29
N ASN A 161 -20.58 13.79 -7.25
CA ASN A 161 -21.60 14.61 -6.58
C ASN A 161 -23.04 14.34 -7.09
N ARG A 162 -23.21 13.70 -8.26
CA ARG A 162 -24.51 13.26 -8.78
C ARG A 162 -25.05 12.02 -8.06
N ASP A 163 -24.21 11.14 -7.52
CA ASP A 163 -24.64 10.01 -6.68
C ASP A 163 -25.30 10.52 -5.37
N ASN A 164 -24.94 11.72 -4.93
CA ASN A 164 -25.57 12.37 -3.79
C ASN A 164 -26.95 12.97 -4.09
N GLU A 165 -27.38 13.08 -5.36
CA GLU A 165 -28.73 13.56 -5.72
C GLU A 165 -29.82 12.52 -5.37
N GLY A 166 -29.46 11.24 -5.23
CA GLY A 166 -30.33 10.17 -4.74
C GLY A 166 -30.41 10.09 -3.22
N THR A 167 -29.63 10.89 -2.49
CA THR A 167 -29.59 10.90 -1.02
C THR A 167 -30.90 11.44 -0.47
N LYS A 168 -31.77 10.53 -0.03
CA LYS A 168 -32.99 10.93 0.67
C LYS A 168 -32.64 11.15 2.13
N VAL A 169 -32.65 12.41 2.56
CA VAL A 169 -32.66 12.76 3.98
C VAL A 169 -34.01 12.33 4.53
N GLY A 170 -34.03 11.28 5.35
CA GLY A 170 -35.22 10.85 6.06
C GLY A 170 -35.74 11.94 7.00
N ARG A 171 -37.01 11.84 7.44
CA ARG A 171 -37.64 12.82 8.35
C ARG A 171 -36.91 13.03 9.69
N ASN A 172 -35.94 12.17 10.01
CA ASN A 172 -35.13 12.21 11.24
C ASN A 172 -33.65 12.58 11.00
N GLY A 173 -33.27 13.03 9.80
CA GLY A 173 -31.88 13.35 9.48
C GLY A 173 -31.01 12.14 9.10
N GLU A 174 -31.60 10.96 8.92
CA GLU A 174 -30.92 9.77 8.42
C GLU A 174 -30.61 9.94 6.92
N ILE A 175 -29.34 9.74 6.57
CA ILE A 175 -28.82 9.82 5.20
C ILE A 175 -28.90 8.41 4.61
N HIS A 176 -29.81 8.20 3.65
CA HIS A 176 -29.86 6.96 2.87
C HIS A 176 -29.05 7.14 1.59
N TYR A 177 -27.93 6.42 1.50
CA TYR A 177 -27.11 6.33 0.30
C TYR A 177 -27.78 5.41 -0.74
N SER A 178 -27.43 5.54 -2.02
CA SER A 178 -27.88 4.59 -3.04
C SER A 178 -27.22 3.21 -2.85
N ASP A 179 -27.86 2.14 -3.31
CA ASP A 179 -27.33 0.76 -3.22
C ASP A 179 -25.90 0.63 -3.77
N SER A 180 -25.56 1.41 -4.81
CA SER A 180 -24.22 1.45 -5.39
C SER A 180 -23.19 2.09 -4.46
N VAL A 181 -23.58 3.03 -3.61
CA VAL A 181 -22.70 3.67 -2.62
C VAL A 181 -22.54 2.79 -1.38
N GLU A 182 -23.60 2.13 -0.91
CA GLU A 182 -23.50 1.17 0.19
C GLU A 182 -22.57 -0.01 -0.17
N GLU A 183 -22.65 -0.51 -1.40
CA GLU A 183 -21.73 -1.56 -1.88
C GLU A 183 -20.26 -1.10 -1.90
N LYS A 184 -20.00 0.14 -2.32
CA LYS A 184 -18.64 0.75 -2.34
C LYS A 184 -18.05 0.89 -0.94
N ILE A 185 -18.86 1.33 0.03
CA ILE A 185 -18.46 1.44 1.44
C ILE A 185 -18.19 0.04 2.00
N SER A 186 -19.07 -0.93 1.70
CA SER A 186 -18.96 -2.30 2.20
C SER A 186 -17.63 -2.97 1.83
N LEU A 187 -17.10 -2.74 0.62
CA LEU A 187 -15.83 -3.34 0.17
C LEU A 187 -14.64 -2.80 0.98
N SER A 188 -14.67 -1.49 1.21
CA SER A 188 -13.63 -0.78 1.93
C SER A 188 -13.60 -1.28 3.39
N ASP A 189 -14.77 -1.44 4.03
CA ASP A 189 -14.89 -1.90 5.43
C ASP A 189 -14.39 -3.34 5.66
N ARG A 190 -14.19 -4.15 4.61
CA ARG A 190 -13.64 -5.51 4.72
C ARG A 190 -12.13 -5.56 4.96
N PHE A 191 -11.43 -4.45 4.80
CA PHE A 191 -10.04 -4.36 5.21
C PHE A 191 -10.00 -4.11 6.73
N GLY A 192 -9.72 -5.15 7.51
CA GLY A 192 -9.72 -5.08 8.98
C GLY A 192 -8.61 -4.21 9.59
N LEU A 193 -7.63 -3.75 8.80
CA LEU A 193 -6.66 -2.74 9.22
C LEU A 193 -6.60 -1.58 8.22
N TRP A 194 -6.97 -0.40 8.70
CA TRP A 194 -6.97 0.84 7.92
C TRP A 194 -5.95 1.82 8.47
N LEU A 195 -4.99 2.20 7.62
CA LEU A 195 -3.92 3.13 8.00
C LEU A 195 -3.93 4.34 7.09
N SER A 196 -4.09 5.52 7.68
CA SER A 196 -4.08 6.79 6.98
C SER A 196 -2.66 7.39 6.94
N PHE A 197 -2.29 7.93 5.79
CA PHE A 197 -1.00 8.54 5.52
C PHE A 197 -1.20 9.97 5.04
N TYR A 198 -0.61 10.92 5.74
CA TYR A 198 -0.67 12.34 5.42
C TYR A 198 0.73 12.89 5.20
N HIS A 199 0.81 14.06 4.56
CA HIS A 199 2.08 14.78 4.55
C HIS A 199 2.43 15.20 5.97
N GLY A 200 3.70 15.01 6.32
CA GLY A 200 4.24 15.44 7.59
C GLY A 200 4.46 16.95 7.64
N THR A 201 4.93 17.38 8.79
CA THR A 201 5.45 18.73 9.03
C THR A 201 6.71 18.99 8.21
N GLN A 202 7.11 20.26 8.11
CA GLN A 202 8.39 20.62 7.52
C GLN A 202 9.58 19.97 8.24
N GLN A 203 9.50 19.87 9.58
CA GLN A 203 10.57 19.23 10.36
C GLN A 203 10.70 17.74 10.00
N GLU A 204 9.59 17.03 9.86
CA GLU A 204 9.62 15.62 9.42
C GLU A 204 10.20 15.47 8.01
N TYR A 205 9.92 16.42 7.11
CA TYR A 205 10.56 16.44 5.80
C TYR A 205 12.07 16.66 5.89
N LEU A 206 12.55 17.60 6.73
CA LEU A 206 13.98 17.81 6.94
C LEU A 206 14.64 16.57 7.57
N ASN A 207 13.98 15.91 8.53
CA ASN A 207 14.48 14.66 9.10
C ASN A 207 14.62 13.55 8.02
N MET A 208 13.71 13.49 7.04
CA MET A 208 13.85 12.60 5.87
C MET A 208 15.01 13.00 4.96
N VAL A 209 15.32 14.29 4.84
CA VAL A 209 16.49 14.75 4.09
C VAL A 209 17.75 14.31 4.83
N ASP A 210 17.85 14.57 6.12
CA ASP A 210 18.99 14.20 6.96
C ASP A 210 19.29 12.69 6.89
N SER A 211 18.27 11.85 6.79
CA SER A 211 18.47 10.40 6.69
C SER A 211 19.16 9.96 5.39
N TYR A 212 19.09 10.75 4.32
CA TYR A 212 19.86 10.52 3.09
C TYR A 212 21.27 11.09 3.16
N PHE A 213 21.52 12.08 4.03
CA PHE A 213 22.79 12.81 4.13
C PHE A 213 23.57 12.49 5.42
N LYS A 214 23.47 11.26 5.95
CA LYS A 214 24.11 10.85 7.22
C LYS A 214 25.63 11.09 7.28
N GLU A 215 26.31 11.01 6.13
CA GLU A 215 27.76 11.20 6.01
C GLU A 215 28.16 12.57 5.44
N TYR A 216 27.20 13.47 5.22
CA TYR A 216 27.45 14.79 4.68
C TYR A 216 28.23 15.65 5.69
N LYS A 217 29.33 16.26 5.23
CA LYS A 217 30.24 17.07 6.05
C LYS A 217 30.14 18.57 5.78
N GLY A 218 29.28 18.97 4.84
CA GLY A 218 29.08 20.36 4.48
C GLY A 218 28.15 21.09 5.45
N ASP A 219 27.73 22.29 5.05
CA ASP A 219 26.81 23.11 5.84
C ASP A 219 25.38 22.55 5.80
N MET A 220 24.90 22.07 6.95
CA MET A 220 23.56 21.51 7.12
C MET A 220 22.46 22.57 6.98
N GLU A 221 22.69 23.81 7.39
CA GLU A 221 21.69 24.87 7.24
C GLU A 221 21.48 25.20 5.76
N HIS A 222 22.59 25.27 5.00
CA HIS A 222 22.53 25.45 3.55
C HIS A 222 21.81 24.26 2.87
N LEU A 223 22.14 23.03 3.24
CA LEU A 223 21.49 21.83 2.73
C LEU A 223 19.97 21.86 2.97
N HIS A 224 19.54 22.20 4.19
CA HIS A 224 18.13 22.31 4.54
C HIS A 224 17.44 23.40 3.73
N HIS A 225 18.09 24.55 3.55
CA HIS A 225 17.56 25.63 2.74
C HIS A 225 17.32 25.20 1.29
N GLU A 226 18.31 24.57 0.65
CA GLU A 226 18.22 24.04 -0.71
C GLU A 226 17.12 22.96 -0.82
N ALA A 227 17.02 22.07 0.18
CA ALA A 227 15.98 21.05 0.23
C ALA A 227 14.58 21.65 0.25
N LEU A 228 14.37 22.69 1.06
CA LEU A 228 13.09 23.38 1.16
C LEU A 228 12.74 24.11 -0.14
N GLN A 229 13.71 24.76 -0.78
CA GLN A 229 13.50 25.38 -2.10
C GLN A 229 13.12 24.32 -3.16
N PHE A 230 13.82 23.19 -3.18
CA PHE A 230 13.52 22.08 -4.09
C PHE A 230 12.10 21.54 -3.86
N ALA A 231 11.70 21.36 -2.59
CA ALA A 231 10.36 20.91 -2.24
C ALA A 231 9.26 21.90 -2.63
N GLN A 232 9.53 23.20 -2.51
CA GLN A 232 8.60 24.26 -2.89
C GLN A 232 8.35 24.26 -4.40
N GLN A 233 9.42 24.13 -5.22
CA GLN A 233 9.29 24.03 -6.68
C GLN A 233 8.43 22.83 -7.13
N ARG A 234 8.46 21.73 -6.35
CA ARG A 234 7.66 20.53 -6.61
C ARG A 234 6.31 20.50 -5.89
N ALA A 235 5.98 21.55 -5.13
CA ALA A 235 4.79 21.62 -4.28
C ALA A 235 4.55 20.37 -3.41
N SER A 236 5.63 19.73 -2.91
CA SER A 236 5.52 18.48 -2.15
C SER A 236 6.66 18.29 -1.16
N LYS A 237 6.33 18.13 0.12
CA LYS A 237 7.25 17.76 1.21
C LYS A 237 7.00 16.29 1.56
N SER A 238 7.61 15.39 0.80
CA SER A 238 7.40 13.93 0.92
C SER A 238 8.72 13.18 0.90
N GLY A 239 8.74 11.93 1.36
CA GLY A 239 9.94 11.08 1.30
C GLY A 239 10.41 10.87 -0.14
N ARG A 240 9.47 10.82 -1.10
CA ARG A 240 9.80 10.82 -2.53
C ARG A 240 10.55 12.10 -2.94
N THR A 241 10.09 13.27 -2.48
CA THR A 241 10.77 14.53 -2.75
C THR A 241 12.15 14.58 -2.09
N ALA A 242 12.32 14.07 -0.87
CA ALA A 242 13.60 14.01 -0.19
C ALA A 242 14.62 13.16 -0.97
N LYS A 243 14.22 11.96 -1.44
CA LYS A 243 15.07 11.12 -2.30
C LYS A 243 15.44 11.80 -3.63
N GLN A 244 14.48 12.52 -4.23
CA GLN A 244 14.73 13.28 -5.46
C GLN A 244 15.69 14.45 -5.23
N PHE A 245 15.59 15.13 -4.08
CA PHE A 245 16.52 16.17 -3.68
C PHE A 245 17.92 15.59 -3.47
N PHE A 246 18.06 14.46 -2.77
CA PHE A 246 19.32 13.75 -2.62
C PHE A 246 19.99 13.47 -3.98
N ASN A 247 19.27 12.84 -4.91
CA ASN A 247 19.79 12.57 -6.25
C ASN A 247 20.17 13.84 -7.04
N TYR A 248 19.49 14.95 -6.79
CA TYR A 248 19.78 16.22 -7.45
C TYR A 248 21.03 16.88 -6.87
N PHE A 249 21.13 16.91 -5.54
CA PHE A 249 22.19 17.60 -4.81
C PHE A 249 23.51 16.83 -4.86
N SER A 250 23.48 15.50 -4.72
CA SER A 250 24.68 14.65 -4.81
C SER A 250 25.34 14.61 -6.20
N ASN A 251 24.68 15.12 -7.24
CA ASN A 251 25.27 15.27 -8.58
C ASN A 251 25.90 16.66 -8.81
N LYS A 252 25.80 17.58 -7.84
CA LYS A 252 26.35 18.95 -7.93
C LYS A 252 27.70 19.11 -7.24
N GLU A 253 28.08 18.18 -6.36
CA GLU A 253 29.43 18.08 -5.76
C GLU A 253 30.31 17.13 -6.57
#